data_AF-A0A850R334-F1
#
_entry.id   AF-A0A850R334-F1
#
_cell.length_a   1.000
_cell.length_b   1.000
_cell.length_c   1.000
_cell.angle_alpha   90.00
_cell.angle_beta   90.00
_cell.angle_gamma   90.00
#
_symmetry.space_group_name_H-M   'P 1'
#
loop_
_entity.id
_entity.type
_entity.pdbx_description
1 polymer ?
#
loop_
_entity_poly.entity_id
_entity_poly.type
_entity_poly.pdbx_seq_one_letter_code
_entity_poly.pdbx_strand_id
1 'polypeptide(L)' 'MTVVGIGYVGLSAALLLSQYNKVYALDISPEKIYKLNKKISPLKDT' A
#
# COMPACT_ATOMS: atom_id res chain seq x y z
N MET A 1 9.07 7.31 5.83
CA MET A 1 9.20 5.86 6.05
C MET A 1 8.82 5.12 4.78
N THR A 2 9.42 3.96 4.50
CA THR A 2 9.16 3.19 3.28
C THR A 2 8.70 1.79 3.65
N VAL A 3 7.64 1.30 3.01
CA VAL A 3 7.14 -0.06 3.17
C VAL A 3 7.33 -0.78 1.84
N VAL A 4 7.99 -1.93 1.86
CA VAL A 4 8.25 -2.76 0.68
C VAL A 4 7.32 -3.97 0.72
N GLY A 5 6.49 -4.10 -0.32
CA GLY A 5 5.42 -5.07 -0.44
C GLY A 5 4.08 -4.54 0.07
N ILE A 6 3.08 -4.43 -0.82
CA ILE A 6 1.69 -4.06 -0.49
C ILE A 6 0.77 -5.29 -0.53
N GLY A 7 1.14 -6.31 0.23
CA GLY A 7 0.22 -7.38 0.63
C GLY A 7 -0.72 -6.94 1.75
N TYR A 8 -1.50 -7.86 2.31
CA TYR A 8 -2.43 -7.58 3.43
C TYR A 8 -1.75 -6.90 4.62
N VAL A 9 -0.63 -7.47 5.09
CA VAL A 9 0.11 -6.95 6.26
C VAL A 9 0.84 -5.65 5.93
N GLY A 10 1.52 -5.61 4.77
CA GLY A 10 2.28 -4.42 4.36
C GLY A 10 1.38 -3.21 4.13
N LEU A 11 0.21 -3.43 3.50
CA LEU A 11 -0.74 -2.36 3.24
C LEU A 11 -1.41 -1.86 4.53
N SER A 12 -1.79 -2.74 5.45
CA SER A 12 -2.41 -2.32 6.72
C SER A 12 -1.44 -1.51 7.59
N ALA A 13 -0.17 -1.94 7.66
CA ALA A 13 0.88 -1.19 8.34
C ALA A 13 1.15 0.17 7.67
N ALA A 14 1.26 0.18 6.33
CA ALA A 14 1.46 1.42 5.58
C ALA A 14 0.33 2.42 5.81
N LEU A 15 -0.93 1.96 5.80
CA LEU A 15 -2.10 2.79 6.05
C LEU A 15 -2.12 3.36 7.46
N LEU A 16 -1.91 2.53 8.49
CA LEU A 16 -1.87 2.98 9.88
C LEU A 16 -0.79 4.05 10.08
N LEU A 17 0.40 3.82 9.55
CA LEU A 17 1.54 4.72 9.71
C LEU A 17 1.37 6.01 8.89
N SER A 18 0.65 5.95 7.77
CA SER A 18 0.37 7.11 6.91
C SER A 18 -0.55 8.15 7.55
N GLN A 19 -1.25 7.80 8.64
CA GLN A 19 -2.12 8.73 9.37
C GLN A 19 -1.34 9.89 9.99
N TYR A 20 -0.08 9.65 10.40
CA TYR A 20 0.74 10.62 11.11
C TYR A 20 2.10 10.87 10.45
N ASN A 21 2.49 10.06 9.45
CA ASN A 21 3.80 10.12 8.82
C ASN A 21 3.69 10.06 7.30
N LYS A 22 4.69 10.63 6.62
CA LYS A 22 4.85 10.41 5.17
C LYS A 22 5.38 8.99 4.92
N VAL A 23 4.54 8.15 4.31
CA VAL A 23 4.86 6.76 3.96
C VAL A 23 4.95 6.62 2.44
N TYR A 24 5.99 5.93 1.97
CA TYR A 24 6.13 5.51 0.58
C TYR A 24 5.95 3.99 0.50
N ALA A 25 5.00 3.53 -0.30
CA ALA A 25 4.77 2.11 -0.53
C ALA A 25 5.40 1.68 -1.86
N LEU A 26 6.23 0.64 -1.82
CA LEU A 26 6.94 0.08 -2.98
C LEU A 26 6.47 -1.35 -3.20
N ASP A 27 6.11 -1.72 -4.43
CA ASP A 27 5.76 -3.10 -4.80
C ASP A 27 6.28 -3.41 -6.21
N ILE A 28 6.48 -4.69 -6.50
CA ILE A 28 6.93 -5.12 -7.82
C ILE A 28 5.78 -5.12 -8.84
N SER A 29 4.53 -5.23 -8.38
CA SER A 29 3.35 -5.29 -9.24
C SER A 29 2.88 -3.88 -9.64
N PRO A 30 2.98 -3.51 -10.94
CA PRO A 30 2.56 -2.19 -11.41
C PRO A 30 1.05 -1.96 -11.25
N GLU A 31 0.24 -3.03 -11.36
CA GLU A 31 -1.20 -2.95 -11.20
C GLU A 31 -1.60 -2.53 -9.78
N LYS A 32 -0.93 -3.08 -8.76
CA LYS A 32 -1.19 -2.73 -7.37
C LYS A 32 -0.81 -1.27 -7.09
N ILE A 33 0.33 -0.81 -7.64
CA ILE A 33 0.75 0.60 -7.55
C ILE A 33 -0.29 1.52 -8.21
N TYR A 34 -0.77 1.15 -9.40
CA TYR A 34 -1.78 1.93 -10.11
C TYR A 34 -3.08 2.07 -9.31
N LYS A 35 -3.59 0.96 -8.76
CA LYS A 35 -4.79 0.96 -7.90
C LYS A 35 -4.58 1.82 -6.66
N LEU A 36 -3.44 1.67 -5.97
CA LEU A 36 -3.13 2.44 -4.76
C LEU A 36 -3.06 3.95 -5.04
N ASN A 37 -2.43 4.36 -6.15
CA ASN A 37 -2.38 5.78 -6.57
C ASN A 37 -3.76 6.35 -6.93
N LYS A 38 -4.71 5.49 -7.34
CA LYS A 38 -6.11 5.85 -7.55
C LYS A 38 -6.97 5.76 -6.28
N LYS A 39 -6.35 5.50 -5.11
CA LYS A 39 -7.03 5.27 -3.83
C LYS A 39 -8.02 4.09 -3.87
N ILE A 40 -7.76 3.11 -4.75
CA ILE A 40 -8.51 1.86 -4.85
C ILE A 40 -7.69 0.78 -4.12
N SER A 41 -8.35 -0.05 -3.32
CA SER A 41 -7.66 -1.17 -2.66
C SER A 41 -7.04 -2.09 -3.72
N PRO A 42 -5.72 -2.33 -3.67
CA PRO A 42 -5.05 -3.25 -4.58
C PRO A 42 -5.30 -4.72 -4.19
N LEU A 43 -5.84 -4.97 -3.00
CA LEU A 43 -6.14 -6.29 -2.48
C LEU A 43 -7.61 -6.62 -2.75
N LYS A 44 -7.86 -7.87 -3.11
CA LYS A 44 -9.21 -8.42 -3.27
C LYS A 44 -9.51 -9.21 -2.00
N ASP A 45 -10.38 -8.69 -1.15
CA ASP A 45 -10.93 -9.47 -0.04
C ASP A 45 -11.88 -10.51 -0.65
N THR A 46 -11.63 -11.79 -0.36
CA THR A 46 -12.40 -12.94 -0.87
C THR A 46 -13.80 -12.95 -0.30
#